data_AF-A0AAU9Y3X7-F1
#
_entry.id   AF-A0AAU9Y3X7-F1
#
_cell.length_a   1.000
_cell.length_b   1.000
_cell.length_c   1.000
_cell.angle_alpha   90.00
_cell.angle_beta   90.00
_cell.angle_gamma   90.00
#
_symmetry.space_group_name_H-M   'P 1'
#
loop_
_entity.id
_entity.type
_entity.pdbx_description
1 polymer ?
#
loop_
_entity_poly.entity_id
_entity_poly.type
_entity_poly.pdbx_seq_one_letter_code
_entity_poly.pdbx_strand_id
1 'polypeptide(L)'
;MCKRILIPLTKIIGESDFSEESLERLRGYFRDIYWSLKVHLMFHLGYSNELEEIDELLNVVGAWGGLTNEEMNKLPDQNHVVDPGSKLVEIFSDVVEYCGDRGSTDHANRVMKIAKDHLRRLSSKNIFKPKVLARVSHTDRSFIGASIAVSHFLRPICLFHRIMNLKQSLGKAIVLFQPLNIPDQQNWLFGAFYGANYDLVKSTCQNCNMIFCNDLSGNGSSTFLGACAEYCPVNHLLPNEPNLGQSASDDPLVMNQLKRNHDRCSDLFKNFLDISRKCTAAARSNDENSMKAVYWEVIYKLHIFGLWPECNPYF
;
A
#
# COMPACT_ATOMS: atom_id res chain seq x y z
N MET A 1 -6.67 13.87 -1.84
CA MET A 1 -6.21 13.29 -0.56
C MET A 1 -5.87 14.38 0.45
N CYS A 2 -4.92 15.29 0.19
CA CYS A 2 -4.49 16.34 1.13
C CYS A 2 -5.65 17.19 1.69
N LYS A 3 -6.39 17.91 0.83
CA LYS A 3 -7.54 18.76 1.22
C LYS A 3 -8.65 18.00 1.96
N ARG A 4 -8.95 16.76 1.56
CA ARG A 4 -10.14 16.01 2.01
C ARG A 4 -9.90 15.12 3.24
N ILE A 5 -8.65 14.72 3.49
CA ILE A 5 -8.31 13.77 4.55
C ILE A 5 -7.16 14.30 5.41
N LEU A 6 -5.97 14.49 4.83
CA LEU A 6 -4.76 14.76 5.63
C LEU A 6 -4.87 16.06 6.43
N ILE A 7 -5.25 17.17 5.79
CA ILE A 7 -5.39 18.47 6.46
C ILE A 7 -6.49 18.45 7.54
N PRO A 8 -7.69 17.88 7.29
CA PRO A 8 -8.64 17.67 8.37
C PRO A 8 -8.11 16.80 9.53
N LEU A 9 -7.32 15.76 9.23
CA LEU A 9 -6.73 14.90 10.26
C LEU A 9 -5.70 15.63 11.11
N THR A 10 -4.86 16.51 10.54
CA THR A 10 -3.89 17.26 11.33
C THR A 10 -4.56 18.14 12.38
N LYS A 11 -5.75 18.69 12.07
CA LYS A 11 -6.56 19.45 13.03
C LYS A 11 -7.08 18.58 14.17
N ILE A 12 -7.71 17.45 13.83
CA ILE A 12 -8.23 16.49 14.83
C ILE A 12 -7.13 16.02 15.77
N ILE A 13 -5.96 15.66 15.21
CA ILE A 13 -4.82 15.19 16.01
C ILE A 13 -4.24 16.34 16.86
N GLY A 14 -4.15 17.55 16.31
CA GLY A 14 -3.64 18.73 17.04
C GLY A 14 -4.53 19.20 18.19
N GLU A 15 -5.82 18.86 18.17
CA GLU A 15 -6.79 19.14 19.24
C GLU A 15 -6.84 18.05 20.32
N SER A 16 -6.10 16.95 20.13
CA SER A 16 -6.12 15.77 21.02
C SER A 16 -4.86 15.68 21.89
N ASP A 17 -5.01 15.22 23.13
CA ASP A 17 -3.90 15.05 24.09
C ASP A 17 -3.12 13.75 23.88
N PHE A 18 -2.43 13.62 22.75
CA PHE A 18 -1.54 12.50 22.47
C PHE A 18 -0.23 12.60 23.27
N SER A 19 0.34 11.44 23.66
CA SER A 19 1.71 11.40 24.18
C SER A 19 2.73 11.82 23.12
N GLU A 20 3.89 12.30 23.55
CA GLU A 20 4.97 12.70 22.64
C GLU A 20 5.41 11.56 21.72
N GLU A 21 5.51 10.33 22.24
CA GLU A 21 5.81 9.13 21.45
C GLU A 21 4.75 8.86 20.38
N SER A 22 3.46 8.99 20.71
CA SER A 22 2.37 8.82 19.76
C SER A 22 2.39 9.89 18.68
N LEU A 23 2.66 11.14 19.07
CA LEU A 23 2.80 12.25 18.13
C LEU A 23 3.96 12.02 17.16
N GLU A 24 5.13 11.60 17.65
CA GLU A 24 6.28 11.33 16.78
C GLU A 24 6.00 10.19 15.78
N ARG A 25 5.31 9.14 16.23
CA ARG A 25 4.86 8.04 15.36
C ARG A 25 3.89 8.54 14.28
N LEU A 26 2.91 9.35 14.66
CA LEU A 26 1.97 9.94 13.70
C LEU A 26 2.69 10.86 12.70
N ARG A 27 3.62 11.71 13.16
CA ARG A 27 4.45 12.56 12.29
C ARG A 27 5.22 11.72 11.28
N GLY A 28 5.77 10.59 11.70
CA GLY A 28 6.38 9.60 10.81
C GLY A 28 5.48 9.18 9.65
N TYR A 29 4.20 8.88 9.91
CA TYR A 29 3.26 8.52 8.85
C TYR A 29 2.98 9.67 7.86
N PHE A 30 2.88 10.91 8.36
CA PHE A 30 2.70 12.06 7.48
C PHE A 30 3.94 12.34 6.64
N ARG A 31 5.14 12.11 7.19
CA ARG A 31 6.41 12.17 6.46
C ARG A 31 6.45 11.15 5.33
N ASP A 32 6.08 9.91 5.61
CA ASP A 32 5.98 8.84 4.60
C ASP A 32 4.99 9.22 3.48
N ILE A 33 3.80 9.71 3.86
CA ILE A 33 2.77 10.13 2.91
C ILE A 33 3.25 11.31 2.07
N TYR A 34 3.86 12.33 2.67
CA TYR A 34 4.40 13.50 1.98
C TYR A 34 5.35 13.06 0.85
N TRP A 35 6.33 12.22 1.20
CA TRP A 35 7.34 11.76 0.27
C TRP A 35 6.75 10.93 -0.88
N SER A 36 5.83 10.02 -0.57
CA SER A 36 5.14 9.24 -1.60
C SER A 36 4.29 10.10 -2.53
N LEU A 37 3.58 11.10 -2.00
CA LEU A 37 2.84 12.05 -2.84
C LEU A 37 3.78 12.85 -3.73
N LYS A 38 4.95 13.27 -3.21
CA LYS A 38 5.97 13.97 -4.00
C LYS A 38 6.50 13.12 -5.15
N VAL A 39 6.75 11.82 -4.93
CA VAL A 39 7.13 10.89 -6.01
C VAL A 39 6.04 10.86 -7.10
N HIS A 40 4.77 10.75 -6.71
CA HIS A 40 3.66 10.71 -7.67
C HIS A 40 3.57 12.00 -8.48
N LEU A 41 3.77 13.17 -7.87
CA LEU A 41 3.78 14.44 -8.58
C LEU A 41 4.91 14.52 -9.60
N MET A 42 6.12 14.14 -9.20
CA MET A 42 7.26 14.06 -10.12
C MET A 42 6.96 13.15 -11.31
N PHE A 43 6.25 12.04 -11.09
CA PHE A 43 5.85 11.11 -12.13
C PHE A 43 4.74 11.68 -13.05
N HIS A 44 3.78 12.43 -12.51
CA HIS A 44 2.66 12.96 -13.29
C HIS A 44 2.97 14.25 -14.03
N LEU A 45 3.74 15.16 -13.43
CA LEU A 45 3.97 16.51 -13.94
C LEU A 45 5.36 16.67 -14.56
N GLY A 46 6.27 15.71 -14.37
CA GLY A 46 7.69 15.91 -14.65
C GLY A 46 8.29 17.03 -13.78
N TYR A 47 9.42 17.61 -14.21
CA TYR A 47 10.06 18.74 -13.52
C TYR A 47 9.44 20.10 -13.88
N SER A 48 8.14 20.16 -14.19
CA SER A 48 7.49 21.36 -14.73
C SER A 48 6.87 22.25 -13.65
N ASN A 49 6.70 23.54 -13.96
CA ASN A 49 6.29 24.61 -13.03
C ASN A 49 4.78 24.63 -12.67
N GLU A 50 3.97 23.62 -13.02
CA GLU A 50 2.52 23.56 -12.71
C GLU A 50 2.22 23.22 -11.23
N LEU A 51 3.15 23.53 -10.33
CA LEU A 51 3.24 22.97 -8.98
C LEU A 51 2.69 23.86 -7.86
N GLU A 52 2.47 25.17 -8.09
CA GLU A 52 2.30 26.13 -6.98
C GLU A 52 1.15 25.78 -5.99
N GLU A 53 -0.06 25.47 -6.47
CA GLU A 53 -1.18 25.10 -5.57
C GLU A 53 -1.03 23.72 -4.91
N ILE A 54 -0.35 22.79 -5.60
CA ILE A 54 -0.14 21.43 -5.08
C ILE A 54 0.97 21.46 -4.02
N ASP A 55 2.00 22.27 -4.25
CA ASP A 55 3.12 22.49 -3.34
C ASP A 55 2.62 23.08 -2.02
N GLU A 56 1.71 24.06 -2.01
CA GLU A 56 1.17 24.60 -0.77
C GLU A 56 0.50 23.54 0.12
N LEU A 57 -0.37 22.71 -0.47
CA LEU A 57 -1.07 21.66 0.29
C LEU A 57 -0.14 20.56 0.76
N LEU A 58 0.86 20.24 -0.06
CA LEU A 58 1.86 19.24 0.26
C LEU A 58 2.80 19.75 1.35
N ASN A 59 3.16 21.04 1.35
CA ASN A 59 3.96 21.70 2.38
C ASN A 59 3.27 21.65 3.75
N VAL A 60 1.94 21.79 3.82
CA VAL A 60 1.19 21.60 5.09
C VAL A 60 1.36 20.17 5.62
N VAL A 61 1.32 19.16 4.75
CA VAL A 61 1.51 17.75 5.14
C VAL A 61 2.97 17.52 5.58
N GLY A 62 3.93 18.07 4.86
CA GLY A 62 5.37 17.94 5.16
C GLY A 62 5.76 18.61 6.48
N ALA A 63 5.29 19.84 6.70
CA ALA A 63 5.50 20.58 7.94
C ALA A 63 4.91 19.82 9.15
N TRP A 64 3.72 19.23 9.00
CA TRP A 64 3.15 18.40 10.05
C TRP A 64 3.96 17.13 10.30
N GLY A 65 4.52 16.53 9.25
CA GLY A 65 5.46 15.40 9.35
C GLY A 65 6.83 15.76 9.96
N GLY A 66 7.05 17.02 10.34
CA GLY A 66 8.29 17.51 10.94
C GLY A 66 9.39 17.82 9.94
N LEU A 67 9.08 17.92 8.65
CA LEU A 67 10.08 18.21 7.62
C LEU A 67 10.42 19.70 7.58
N THR A 68 11.71 20.00 7.47
CA THR A 68 12.22 21.36 7.21
C THR A 68 12.02 21.75 5.75
N ASN A 69 12.05 23.06 5.45
CA ASN A 69 12.01 23.55 4.07
C ASN A 69 13.16 22.98 3.22
N GLU A 70 14.35 22.82 3.81
CA GLU A 70 15.50 22.23 3.13
C GLU A 70 15.23 20.77 2.72
N GLU A 71 14.68 19.96 3.64
CA GLU A 71 14.28 18.59 3.32
C GLU A 71 13.17 18.55 2.29
N MET A 72 12.15 19.39 2.44
CA MET A 72 11.04 19.48 1.51
C MET A 72 11.49 19.87 0.10
N ASN A 73 12.63 20.55 -0.08
CA ASN A 73 13.20 20.89 -1.38
C ASN A 73 13.95 19.73 -2.06
N LYS A 74 14.33 18.66 -1.35
CA LYS A 74 15.06 17.53 -1.94
C LYS A 74 14.18 16.75 -2.92
N LEU A 75 14.77 16.22 -3.99
CA LEU A 75 14.06 15.37 -4.93
C LEU A 75 13.73 14.02 -4.27
N PRO A 76 12.51 13.50 -4.46
CA PRO A 76 12.18 12.18 -3.97
C PRO A 76 12.88 11.12 -4.84
N ASP A 77 13.13 9.95 -4.25
CA ASP A 77 13.68 8.80 -4.95
C ASP A 77 12.77 7.57 -4.79
N GLN A 78 13.25 6.43 -5.27
CA GLN A 78 12.47 5.21 -5.24
C GLN A 78 12.20 4.72 -3.80
N ASN A 79 13.09 4.99 -2.83
CA ASN A 79 12.97 4.57 -1.43
C ASN A 79 11.81 5.26 -0.69
N HIS A 80 11.42 6.42 -1.19
CA HIS A 80 10.30 7.23 -0.67
C HIS A 80 8.92 6.69 -1.05
N VAL A 81 8.84 5.64 -1.88
CA VAL A 81 7.56 5.10 -2.35
C VAL A 81 6.91 4.22 -1.29
N VAL A 82 5.84 4.75 -0.71
CA VAL A 82 4.91 4.00 0.16
C VAL A 82 3.49 4.09 -0.37
N ASP A 83 2.57 3.28 0.20
CA ASP A 83 1.13 3.35 -0.08
C ASP A 83 0.44 4.31 0.90
N PRO A 84 0.02 5.51 0.46
CA PRO A 84 -0.64 6.46 1.35
C PRO A 84 -1.95 5.92 1.93
N GLY A 85 -2.66 5.06 1.19
CA GLY A 85 -3.93 4.49 1.61
C GLY A 85 -3.79 3.63 2.86
N SER A 86 -2.78 2.76 2.92
CA SER A 86 -2.52 1.96 4.13
C SER A 86 -1.93 2.78 5.26
N LYS A 87 -1.09 3.79 4.96
CA LYS A 87 -0.59 4.71 6.00
C LYS A 87 -1.71 5.48 6.68
N LEU A 88 -2.77 5.84 5.94
CA LEU A 88 -3.99 6.39 6.56
C LEU A 88 -4.67 5.40 7.51
N VAL A 89 -4.72 4.10 7.16
CA VAL A 89 -5.29 3.08 8.06
C VAL A 89 -4.42 2.88 9.31
N GLU A 90 -3.10 2.95 9.19
CA GLU A 90 -2.17 2.96 10.33
C GLU A 90 -2.43 4.18 11.24
N ILE A 91 -2.56 5.39 10.66
CA ILE A 91 -2.94 6.60 11.41
C ILE A 91 -4.28 6.39 12.15
N PHE A 92 -5.32 5.87 11.48
CA PHE A 92 -6.60 5.62 12.12
C PHE A 92 -6.50 4.58 13.24
N SER A 93 -5.67 3.55 13.08
CA SER A 93 -5.39 2.55 14.11
C SER A 93 -4.81 3.19 15.37
N ASP A 94 -3.83 4.07 15.20
CA ASP A 94 -3.15 4.74 16.32
C ASP A 94 -4.03 5.79 17.00
N VAL A 95 -4.82 6.53 16.24
CA VAL A 95 -5.82 7.46 16.79
C VAL A 95 -6.87 6.72 17.61
N VAL A 96 -7.26 5.51 17.23
CA VAL A 96 -8.24 4.70 17.98
C VAL A 96 -7.60 3.97 19.16
N GLU A 97 -6.34 3.56 19.07
CA GLU A 97 -5.59 2.94 20.18
C GLU A 97 -5.54 3.84 21.41
N TYR A 98 -5.44 5.15 21.22
CA TYR A 98 -5.54 6.12 22.31
C TYR A 98 -6.82 5.95 23.15
N CYS A 99 -7.88 5.35 22.59
CA CYS A 99 -9.16 5.13 23.23
C CYS A 99 -9.43 3.65 23.64
N GLY A 100 -8.45 2.74 23.61
CA GLY A 100 -8.65 1.36 24.09
C GLY A 100 -7.60 0.31 23.65
N ASP A 101 -7.90 -0.97 23.89
CA ASP A 101 -6.97 -2.08 23.66
C ASP A 101 -6.73 -2.38 22.16
N ARG A 102 -5.50 -2.16 21.68
CA ARG A 102 -5.11 -2.30 20.28
C ARG A 102 -5.17 -3.75 19.80
N GLY A 103 -5.92 -3.95 18.72
CA GLY A 103 -6.13 -5.26 18.13
C GLY A 103 -7.28 -6.04 18.75
N SER A 104 -7.99 -5.49 19.74
CA SER A 104 -9.29 -6.04 20.14
C SER A 104 -10.31 -5.94 18.99
N THR A 105 -11.37 -6.76 19.02
CA THR A 105 -12.47 -6.67 18.04
C THR A 105 -13.11 -5.28 18.01
N ASP A 106 -13.27 -4.65 19.18
CA ASP A 106 -13.83 -3.30 19.29
C ASP A 106 -12.92 -2.23 18.70
N HIS A 107 -11.60 -2.34 18.94
CA HIS A 107 -10.61 -1.49 18.28
C HIS A 107 -10.70 -1.62 16.76
N ALA A 108 -10.67 -2.85 16.23
CA ALA A 108 -10.79 -3.09 14.80
C ALA A 108 -12.10 -2.55 14.19
N ASN A 109 -13.23 -2.69 14.90
CA ASN A 109 -14.52 -2.15 14.48
C ASN A 109 -14.50 -0.60 14.40
N ARG A 110 -13.90 0.06 15.40
CA ARG A 110 -13.73 1.52 15.40
C ARG A 110 -12.80 2.00 14.28
N VAL A 111 -11.68 1.32 14.06
CA VAL A 111 -10.76 1.62 12.94
C VAL A 111 -11.47 1.47 11.60
N MET A 112 -12.20 0.37 11.39
CA MET A 112 -12.97 0.16 10.16
C MET A 112 -13.98 1.29 9.94
N LYS A 113 -14.73 1.70 10.98
CA LYS A 113 -15.70 2.79 10.89
C LYS A 113 -15.03 4.11 10.46
N ILE A 114 -13.94 4.49 11.13
CA ILE A 114 -13.20 5.73 10.82
C ILE A 114 -12.60 5.67 9.40
N ALA A 115 -12.03 4.53 9.02
CA ALA A 115 -11.47 4.33 7.69
C ALA A 115 -12.54 4.50 6.60
N LYS A 116 -13.72 3.89 6.77
CA LYS A 116 -14.86 4.09 5.87
C LYS A 116 -15.28 5.54 5.80
N ASP A 117 -15.45 6.20 6.96
CA ASP A 117 -15.93 7.58 7.05
C ASP A 117 -15.04 8.60 6.35
N HIS A 118 -13.72 8.38 6.38
CA HIS A 118 -12.75 9.25 5.73
C HIS A 118 -12.52 8.87 4.27
N LEU A 119 -12.28 7.59 3.97
CA LEU A 119 -11.92 7.15 2.62
C LEU A 119 -13.08 7.24 1.63
N ARG A 120 -14.34 7.13 2.08
CA ARG A 120 -15.51 7.36 1.21
C ARG A 120 -15.58 8.78 0.64
N ARG A 121 -14.96 9.76 1.31
CA ARG A 121 -14.89 11.16 0.85
C ARG A 121 -14.00 11.33 -0.38
N LEU A 122 -13.15 10.35 -0.69
CA LEU A 122 -12.37 10.34 -1.92
C LEU A 122 -13.21 9.85 -3.09
N SER A 123 -13.07 10.54 -4.23
CA SER A 123 -13.64 10.10 -5.51
C SER A 123 -13.18 8.68 -5.86
N SER A 124 -14.03 7.91 -6.54
CA SER A 124 -13.65 6.60 -7.10
C SER A 124 -12.48 6.70 -8.09
N LYS A 125 -12.27 7.88 -8.69
CA LYS A 125 -11.13 8.17 -9.59
C LYS A 125 -9.85 8.56 -8.85
N ASN A 126 -9.87 8.67 -7.52
CA ASN A 126 -8.67 9.05 -6.76
C ASN A 126 -7.71 7.85 -6.65
N ILE A 127 -6.50 7.99 -7.21
CA ILE A 127 -5.49 6.92 -7.25
C ILE A 127 -5.04 6.44 -5.86
N PHE A 128 -5.19 7.28 -4.85
CA PHE A 128 -4.81 7.00 -3.47
C PHE A 128 -5.98 6.49 -2.61
N LYS A 129 -7.14 6.21 -3.21
CA LYS A 129 -8.26 5.54 -2.54
C LYS A 129 -8.06 4.02 -2.63
N PRO A 130 -7.92 3.30 -1.50
CA PRO A 130 -7.91 1.84 -1.51
C PRO A 130 -9.16 1.27 -2.16
N LYS A 131 -9.03 0.23 -3.00
CA LYS A 131 -10.18 -0.47 -3.56
C LYS A 131 -10.85 -1.38 -2.54
N VAL A 132 -10.07 -1.91 -1.59
CA VAL A 132 -10.52 -2.84 -0.55
C VAL A 132 -9.97 -2.41 0.81
N LEU A 133 -10.81 -2.51 1.83
CA LEU A 133 -10.41 -2.60 3.23
C LEU A 133 -10.50 -4.05 3.66
N ALA A 134 -9.50 -4.55 4.37
CA ALA A 134 -9.46 -5.92 4.86
C ALA A 134 -9.50 -5.92 6.38
N ARG A 135 -10.32 -6.79 6.96
CA ARG A 135 -10.21 -7.20 8.36
C ARG A 135 -9.61 -8.58 8.37
N VAL A 136 -8.54 -8.75 9.14
CA VAL A 136 -7.98 -10.08 9.43
C VAL A 136 -8.03 -10.28 10.92
N SER A 137 -8.53 -11.44 11.32
CA SER A 137 -8.58 -11.85 12.71
C SER A 137 -7.91 -13.21 12.86
N HIS A 138 -7.19 -13.37 13.96
CA HIS A 138 -6.57 -14.63 14.34
C HIS A 138 -6.64 -14.71 15.85
N THR A 139 -7.14 -15.84 16.35
CA THR A 139 -7.53 -16.03 17.76
C THR A 139 -8.47 -14.91 18.23
N ASP A 140 -8.04 -14.06 19.17
CA ASP A 140 -8.84 -12.98 19.76
C ASP A 140 -8.43 -11.58 19.26
N ARG A 141 -7.47 -11.52 18.32
CA ARG A 141 -6.98 -10.25 17.78
C ARG A 141 -7.50 -10.00 16.37
N SER A 142 -7.79 -8.75 16.06
CA SER A 142 -8.32 -8.27 14.79
C SER A 142 -7.60 -7.01 14.37
N PHE A 143 -7.19 -6.92 13.11
CA PHE A 143 -6.58 -5.71 12.53
C PHE A 143 -7.20 -5.36 11.19
N ILE A 144 -7.17 -4.06 10.87
CA ILE A 144 -7.68 -3.52 9.62
C ILE A 144 -6.50 -3.15 8.71
N GLY A 145 -6.57 -3.55 7.45
CA GLY A 145 -5.64 -3.20 6.39
C GLY A 145 -6.35 -2.62 5.17
N ALA A 146 -5.55 -2.24 4.18
CA ALA A 146 -6.04 -1.67 2.93
C ALA A 146 -5.22 -2.17 1.73
N SER A 147 -5.90 -2.37 0.60
CA SER A 147 -5.23 -2.63 -0.68
C SER A 147 -4.34 -1.46 -1.06
N ILE A 148 -3.16 -1.73 -1.64
CA ILE A 148 -2.25 -0.70 -2.14
C ILE A 148 -2.96 0.26 -3.11
N ALA A 149 -2.90 1.55 -2.80
CA ALA A 149 -3.54 2.64 -3.54
C ALA A 149 -2.48 3.65 -4.03
N VAL A 150 -1.81 3.27 -5.12
CA VAL A 150 -0.80 4.07 -5.83
C VAL A 150 -0.94 3.86 -7.33
N SER A 151 -0.19 4.62 -8.14
CA SER A 151 -0.14 4.38 -9.58
C SER A 151 0.32 2.96 -9.91
N HIS A 152 -0.14 2.41 -11.04
CA HIS A 152 0.25 1.05 -11.47
C HIS A 152 1.77 0.88 -11.64
N PHE A 153 2.48 1.97 -11.99
CA PHE A 153 3.94 2.01 -12.12
C PHE A 153 4.67 1.97 -10.77
N LEU A 154 4.11 2.58 -9.73
CA LEU A 154 4.70 2.62 -8.40
C LEU A 154 4.26 1.45 -7.51
N ARG A 155 3.20 0.74 -7.91
CA ARG A 155 2.68 -0.41 -7.16
C ARG A 155 3.72 -1.51 -6.92
N PRO A 156 4.56 -1.92 -7.89
CA PRO A 156 5.56 -2.96 -7.66
C PRO A 156 6.59 -2.57 -6.58
N ILE A 157 7.14 -1.36 -6.65
CA ILE A 157 8.12 -0.92 -5.64
C ILE A 157 7.47 -0.70 -4.27
N CYS A 158 6.23 -0.19 -4.23
CA CYS A 158 5.47 -0.10 -2.99
C CYS A 158 5.24 -1.48 -2.36
N LEU A 159 4.94 -2.50 -3.18
CA LEU A 159 4.78 -3.87 -2.71
C LEU A 159 6.12 -4.44 -2.22
N PHE A 160 7.22 -4.15 -2.92
CA PHE A 160 8.57 -4.52 -2.49
C PHE A 160 8.88 -3.98 -1.09
N HIS A 161 8.73 -2.67 -0.87
CA HIS A 161 8.95 -2.05 0.44
C HIS A 161 8.03 -2.60 1.52
N ARG A 162 6.76 -2.87 1.19
CA ARG A 162 5.85 -3.52 2.13
C ARG A 162 6.39 -4.89 2.55
N ILE A 163 6.73 -5.76 1.60
CA ILE A 163 7.22 -7.11 1.86
C ILE A 163 8.51 -7.09 2.70
N MET A 164 9.44 -6.18 2.40
CA MET A 164 10.68 -6.04 3.16
C MET A 164 10.45 -5.68 4.64
N ASN A 165 9.35 -4.99 4.94
CA ASN A 165 8.97 -4.59 6.30
C ASN A 165 8.02 -5.58 7.00
N LEU A 166 7.63 -6.67 6.33
CA LEU A 166 6.88 -7.75 6.99
C LEU A 166 7.83 -8.57 7.85
N LYS A 167 7.29 -9.16 8.90
CA LYS A 167 7.93 -10.21 9.70
C LYS A 167 8.41 -11.35 8.81
N GLN A 168 9.57 -11.92 9.16
CA GLN A 168 10.32 -12.84 8.31
C GLN A 168 9.47 -14.00 7.78
N SER A 169 8.67 -14.66 8.61
CA SER A 169 7.82 -15.79 8.23
C SER A 169 6.86 -15.45 7.09
N LEU A 170 6.12 -14.34 7.24
CA LEU A 170 5.18 -13.85 6.24
C LEU A 170 5.88 -13.34 4.99
N GLY A 171 6.96 -12.57 5.16
CA GLY A 171 7.76 -12.07 4.06
C GLY A 171 8.29 -13.21 3.18
N LYS A 172 8.85 -14.26 3.78
CA LYS A 172 9.32 -15.46 3.08
C LYS A 172 8.18 -16.19 2.38
N ALA A 173 7.05 -16.40 3.05
CA ALA A 173 5.88 -17.04 2.47
C ALA A 173 5.40 -16.33 1.19
N ILE A 174 5.40 -15.00 1.19
CA ILE A 174 5.01 -14.19 0.03
C ILE A 174 6.06 -14.25 -1.08
N VAL A 175 7.35 -14.10 -0.75
CA VAL A 175 8.44 -14.08 -1.75
C VAL A 175 8.56 -15.41 -2.48
N LEU A 176 8.44 -16.52 -1.75
CA LEU A 176 8.54 -17.88 -2.29
C LEU A 176 7.19 -18.43 -2.75
N PHE A 177 6.10 -17.69 -2.54
CA PHE A 177 4.73 -18.09 -2.84
C PHE A 177 4.39 -19.48 -2.27
N GLN A 178 4.58 -19.63 -0.97
CA GLN A 178 4.36 -20.86 -0.21
C GLN A 178 3.43 -20.60 0.99
N PRO A 179 2.83 -21.66 1.56
CA PRO A 179 2.05 -21.53 2.78
C PRO A 179 2.86 -20.91 3.93
N LEU A 180 2.18 -20.11 4.75
CA LEU A 180 2.73 -19.50 5.95
C LEU A 180 3.06 -20.60 6.96
N ASN A 181 4.35 -20.73 7.26
CA ASN A 181 4.84 -21.71 8.21
C ASN A 181 4.90 -21.10 9.62
N ILE A 182 3.80 -21.18 10.36
CA ILE A 182 3.71 -20.77 11.76
C ILE A 182 3.08 -21.89 12.60
N PRO A 183 3.35 -21.94 13.92
CA PRO A 183 2.84 -23.01 14.78
C PRO A 183 1.31 -23.10 14.86
N ASP A 184 0.61 -21.96 14.70
CA ASP A 184 -0.85 -21.88 14.76
C ASP A 184 -1.43 -21.48 13.41
N GLN A 185 -1.91 -22.48 12.66
CA GLN A 185 -2.50 -22.29 11.33
C GLN A 185 -4.04 -22.28 11.35
N GLN A 186 -4.67 -22.43 12.52
CA GLN A 186 -6.14 -22.50 12.61
C GLN A 186 -6.74 -21.12 12.92
N ASN A 187 -8.07 -21.00 12.86
CA ASN A 187 -8.81 -19.82 13.33
C ASN A 187 -8.51 -18.48 12.61
N TRP A 188 -7.96 -18.52 11.40
CA TRP A 188 -7.87 -17.32 10.56
C TRP A 188 -9.25 -16.93 10.03
N LEU A 189 -9.65 -15.68 10.26
CA LEU A 189 -10.86 -15.10 9.73
C LEU A 189 -10.52 -13.89 8.87
N PHE A 190 -10.90 -13.96 7.59
CA PHE A 190 -10.68 -12.91 6.61
C PHE A 190 -12.01 -12.26 6.22
N GLY A 191 -12.03 -10.93 6.17
CA GLY A 191 -13.15 -10.16 5.65
C GLY A 191 -12.65 -9.03 4.75
N ALA A 192 -13.06 -9.03 3.49
CA ALA A 192 -12.72 -7.98 2.54
C ALA A 192 -13.96 -7.13 2.18
N PHE A 193 -13.79 -5.81 2.23
CA PHE A 193 -14.85 -4.82 2.06
C PHE A 193 -14.52 -3.88 0.90
N TYR A 194 -15.46 -3.69 -0.04
CA TYR A 194 -15.22 -2.92 -1.26
C TYR A 194 -16.45 -2.10 -1.71
N GLY A 195 -16.28 -1.36 -2.81
CA GLY A 195 -17.28 -0.46 -3.36
C GLY A 195 -17.07 0.98 -2.88
N ALA A 196 -17.94 1.90 -3.32
CA ALA A 196 -17.76 3.33 -3.04
C ALA A 196 -17.70 3.66 -1.53
N ASN A 197 -18.47 2.90 -0.73
CA ASN A 197 -18.62 3.04 0.72
C ASN A 197 -17.99 1.89 1.53
N TYR A 198 -17.38 0.89 0.87
CA TYR A 198 -16.84 -0.32 1.51
C TYR A 198 -17.87 -1.18 2.27
N ASP A 199 -19.11 -1.26 1.80
CA ASP A 199 -20.16 -2.06 2.44
C ASP A 199 -20.39 -3.41 1.75
N LEU A 200 -19.84 -3.59 0.55
CA LEU A 200 -19.92 -4.85 -0.16
C LEU A 200 -18.84 -5.80 0.34
N VAL A 201 -19.20 -7.05 0.58
CA VAL A 201 -18.29 -8.10 1.06
C VAL A 201 -17.75 -8.90 -0.12
N LYS A 202 -16.45 -9.18 -0.11
CA LYS A 202 -15.78 -10.05 -1.08
C LYS A 202 -15.19 -11.27 -0.34
N SER A 203 -15.24 -12.44 -0.98
CA SER A 203 -14.58 -13.64 -0.48
C SER A 203 -13.05 -13.51 -0.52
N THR A 204 -12.38 -14.26 0.34
CA THR A 204 -10.92 -14.40 0.37
C THR A 204 -10.39 -14.77 -1.01
N CYS A 205 -9.26 -14.17 -1.41
CA CYS A 205 -8.68 -14.46 -2.72
C CYS A 205 -7.83 -15.73 -2.69
N GLN A 206 -7.58 -16.31 -3.86
CA GLN A 206 -6.80 -17.55 -3.99
C GLN A 206 -5.39 -17.44 -3.38
N ASN A 207 -4.70 -16.30 -3.52
CA ASN A 207 -3.37 -16.13 -2.95
C ASN A 207 -3.40 -16.20 -1.43
N CYS A 208 -4.41 -15.60 -0.81
CA CYS A 208 -4.57 -15.64 0.64
C CYS A 208 -5.02 -17.04 1.11
N ASN A 209 -5.90 -17.72 0.37
CA ASN A 209 -6.24 -19.12 0.65
C ASN A 209 -5.01 -20.04 0.55
N MET A 210 -4.14 -19.84 -0.45
CA MET A 210 -2.90 -20.61 -0.57
C MET A 210 -1.94 -20.32 0.60
N ILE A 211 -1.66 -19.04 0.87
CA ILE A 211 -0.69 -18.64 1.89
C ILE A 211 -1.19 -19.02 3.29
N PHE A 212 -2.45 -18.79 3.63
CA PHE A 212 -2.94 -18.94 5.01
C PHE A 212 -3.69 -20.24 5.28
N CYS A 213 -4.31 -20.84 4.26
CA CYS A 213 -5.11 -22.06 4.41
C CYS A 213 -4.48 -23.28 3.72
N ASN A 214 -3.31 -23.13 3.08
CA ASN A 214 -2.67 -24.16 2.25
C ASN A 214 -3.62 -24.76 1.18
N ASP A 215 -4.53 -23.93 0.66
CA ASP A 215 -5.50 -24.35 -0.35
C ASP A 215 -4.88 -24.25 -1.75
N LEU A 216 -4.47 -25.40 -2.27
CA LEU A 216 -3.89 -25.57 -3.61
C LEU A 216 -4.95 -25.86 -4.69
N SER A 217 -6.24 -25.89 -4.34
CA SER A 217 -7.31 -26.29 -5.25
C SER A 217 -7.52 -25.34 -6.43
N GLY A 218 -6.98 -24.12 -6.33
CA GLY A 218 -7.22 -23.06 -7.31
C GLY A 218 -8.60 -22.40 -7.19
N ASN A 219 -9.42 -22.81 -6.22
CA ASN A 219 -10.73 -22.22 -5.96
C ASN A 219 -10.59 -20.92 -5.15
N GLY A 220 -11.10 -19.82 -5.70
CA GLY A 220 -11.07 -18.51 -5.05
C GLY A 220 -11.56 -17.40 -5.97
N SER A 221 -11.95 -16.25 -5.40
CA SER A 221 -12.26 -15.09 -6.23
C SER A 221 -10.98 -14.59 -6.91
N SER A 222 -11.12 -14.06 -8.12
CA SER A 222 -9.98 -13.56 -8.91
C SER A 222 -9.14 -12.57 -8.09
N THR A 223 -7.83 -12.81 -8.18
CA THR A 223 -6.75 -12.59 -7.19
C THR A 223 -6.41 -11.15 -6.83
N PHE A 224 -7.11 -10.18 -7.40
CA PHE A 224 -6.54 -8.86 -7.67
C PHE A 224 -6.20 -7.97 -6.48
N LEU A 225 -6.68 -8.27 -5.27
CA LEU A 225 -6.67 -7.32 -4.14
C LEU A 225 -6.27 -7.90 -2.78
N GLY A 226 -6.32 -9.23 -2.58
CA GLY A 226 -6.08 -9.86 -1.27
C GLY A 226 -4.62 -9.83 -0.84
N ALA A 227 -3.67 -9.95 -1.79
CA ALA A 227 -2.25 -9.96 -1.47
C ALA A 227 -1.87 -8.71 -0.66
N CYS A 228 -2.09 -7.50 -1.15
CA CYS A 228 -1.58 -6.34 -0.43
C CYS A 228 -2.44 -5.87 0.75
N ALA A 229 -3.74 -6.17 0.74
CA ALA A 229 -4.68 -5.68 1.76
C ALA A 229 -4.58 -6.42 3.09
N GLU A 230 -4.29 -7.73 3.03
CA GLU A 230 -4.33 -8.61 4.19
C GLU A 230 -2.95 -8.78 4.84
N TYR A 231 -1.85 -8.51 4.14
CA TYR A 231 -0.51 -8.71 4.72
C TYR A 231 -0.17 -7.75 5.85
N CYS A 232 -0.54 -6.46 5.75
CA CYS A 232 -0.32 -5.50 6.84
C CYS A 232 -1.04 -5.91 8.15
N PRO A 233 -2.36 -6.18 8.13
CA PRO A 233 -3.06 -6.59 9.35
C PRO A 233 -2.57 -7.96 9.85
N VAL A 234 -2.25 -8.91 8.97
CA VAL A 234 -1.64 -10.19 9.35
C VAL A 234 -0.31 -9.97 10.07
N ASN A 235 0.54 -9.05 9.60
CA ASN A 235 1.84 -8.79 10.20
C ASN A 235 1.75 -8.49 11.71
N HIS A 236 0.69 -7.80 12.13
CA HIS A 236 0.44 -7.50 13.55
C HIS A 236 -0.07 -8.69 14.37
N LEU A 237 -0.60 -9.73 13.72
CA LEU A 237 -1.13 -10.95 14.33
C LEU A 237 -0.06 -12.03 14.56
N LEU A 238 1.08 -11.92 13.88
CA LEU A 238 2.17 -12.90 14.00
C LEU A 238 3.01 -12.69 15.27
N PRO A 239 3.77 -13.71 15.72
CA PRO A 239 4.74 -13.56 16.81
C PRO A 239 5.73 -12.42 16.55
N ASN A 240 6.38 -11.93 17.60
CA ASN A 240 7.46 -10.96 17.44
C ASN A 240 8.69 -11.65 16.86
N GLU A 241 9.10 -11.22 15.68
CA GLU A 241 10.29 -11.68 14.98
C GLU A 241 10.87 -10.52 14.15
N PRO A 242 12.14 -10.61 13.73
CA PRO A 242 12.73 -9.60 12.86
C PRO A 242 11.95 -9.44 11.56
N ASN A 243 12.04 -8.26 10.96
CA ASN A 243 11.49 -8.06 9.64
C ASN A 243 12.34 -8.80 8.59
N LEU A 244 11.74 -9.09 7.44
CA LEU A 244 12.38 -9.78 6.33
C LEU A 244 13.64 -9.03 5.90
N GLY A 245 13.60 -7.70 5.78
CA GLY A 245 14.76 -6.91 5.39
C GLY A 245 15.96 -7.01 6.33
N GLN A 246 15.75 -7.38 7.61
CA GLN A 246 16.81 -7.54 8.60
C GLN A 246 17.40 -8.96 8.61
N SER A 247 16.66 -9.95 8.10
CA SER A 247 16.96 -11.38 8.24
C SER A 247 16.99 -12.12 6.90
N ALA A 248 16.85 -11.41 5.79
CA ALA A 248 16.78 -12.01 4.46
C ALA A 248 18.09 -12.73 4.12
N SER A 249 19.24 -12.23 4.61
CA SER A 249 20.59 -12.78 4.38
C SER A 249 20.73 -14.27 4.68
N ASP A 250 19.84 -14.81 5.52
CA ASP A 250 19.95 -16.16 6.07
C ASP A 250 19.37 -17.22 5.12
N ASP A 251 18.67 -16.80 4.04
CA ASP A 251 18.06 -17.69 3.06
C ASP A 251 18.45 -17.26 1.63
N PRO A 252 19.38 -17.99 0.96
CA PRO A 252 19.84 -17.64 -0.37
C PRO A 252 18.75 -17.59 -1.44
N LEU A 253 17.70 -18.40 -1.33
CA LEU A 253 16.60 -18.41 -2.29
C LEU A 253 15.78 -17.13 -2.18
N VAL A 254 15.43 -16.75 -0.95
CA VAL A 254 14.70 -15.51 -0.65
C VAL A 254 15.52 -14.30 -1.09
N MET A 255 16.82 -14.26 -0.77
CA MET A 255 17.71 -13.16 -1.18
C MET A 255 17.77 -12.99 -2.68
N ASN A 256 17.96 -14.09 -3.42
CA ASN A 256 18.04 -14.05 -4.87
C ASN A 256 16.75 -13.54 -5.49
N GLN A 257 15.59 -13.97 -4.97
CA GLN A 257 14.30 -13.51 -5.48
C GLN A 257 14.03 -12.04 -5.14
N LEU A 258 14.36 -11.60 -3.92
CA LEU A 258 14.25 -10.20 -3.51
C LEU A 258 15.14 -9.29 -4.36
N LYS A 259 16.39 -9.69 -4.60
CA LYS A 259 17.33 -8.93 -5.45
C LYS A 259 16.77 -8.79 -6.87
N ARG A 260 16.33 -9.89 -7.49
CA ARG A 260 15.70 -9.86 -8.83
C ARG A 260 14.48 -8.93 -8.86
N ASN A 261 13.61 -9.00 -7.85
CA ASN A 261 12.42 -8.16 -7.79
C ASN A 261 12.78 -6.68 -7.59
N HIS A 262 13.77 -6.38 -6.75
CA HIS A 262 14.29 -5.03 -6.54
C HIS A 262 14.88 -4.43 -7.82
N ASP A 263 15.71 -5.19 -8.53
CA ASP A 263 16.35 -4.74 -9.77
C ASP A 263 15.28 -4.39 -10.82
N ARG A 264 14.28 -5.27 -10.99
CA ARG A 264 13.13 -5.01 -11.87
C ARG A 264 12.32 -3.78 -11.45
N CYS A 265 12.11 -3.58 -10.15
CA CYS A 265 11.40 -2.38 -9.65
C CYS A 265 12.21 -1.12 -9.94
N SER A 266 13.53 -1.18 -9.73
CA SER A 266 14.46 -0.08 -9.99
C SER A 266 14.49 0.29 -11.47
N ASP A 267 14.54 -0.71 -12.35
CA ASP A 267 14.51 -0.51 -13.79
C ASP A 267 13.16 0.10 -14.24
N LEU A 268 12.04 -0.36 -13.68
CA LEU A 268 10.73 0.21 -13.95
C LEU A 268 10.66 1.68 -13.51
N PHE A 269 11.16 2.00 -12.32
CA PHE A 269 11.18 3.35 -11.78
C PHE A 269 12.01 4.30 -12.66
N LYS A 270 13.23 3.88 -13.04
CA LYS A 270 14.14 4.67 -13.89
C LYS A 270 13.57 4.91 -15.29
N ASN A 271 12.92 3.91 -15.87
CA ASN A 271 12.40 3.96 -17.24
C ASN A 271 10.96 4.52 -17.34
N PHE A 272 10.36 4.94 -16.23
CA PHE A 272 8.97 5.39 -16.21
C PHE A 272 8.66 6.48 -17.24
N LEU A 273 9.51 7.50 -17.37
CA LEU A 273 9.26 8.60 -18.31
C LEU A 273 9.25 8.13 -19.77
N ASP A 274 10.15 7.20 -20.15
CA ASP A 274 10.15 6.61 -21.49
C ASP A 274 8.88 5.80 -21.74
N ILE A 275 8.49 4.96 -20.78
CA ILE A 275 7.28 4.14 -20.87
C ILE A 275 6.04 5.04 -20.96
N SER A 276 5.94 6.08 -20.13
CA SER A 276 4.83 7.03 -20.14
C SER A 276 4.68 7.75 -21.48
N ARG A 277 5.80 8.20 -22.07
CA ARG A 277 5.81 8.82 -23.41
C ARG A 277 5.35 7.85 -24.49
N LYS A 278 5.80 6.59 -24.46
CA LYS A 278 5.36 5.53 -25.39
C LYS A 278 3.85 5.28 -25.27
N CYS A 279 3.34 5.12 -24.05
CA CYS A 279 1.89 4.97 -23.82
C CYS A 279 1.10 6.17 -24.34
N THR A 280 1.57 7.39 -24.07
CA THR A 280 0.90 8.62 -24.52
C THR A 280 0.91 8.74 -26.04
N ALA A 281 2.02 8.41 -26.69
CA ALA A 281 2.13 8.42 -28.15
C ALA A 281 1.19 7.40 -28.80
N ALA A 282 1.12 6.18 -28.26
CA ALA A 282 0.20 5.15 -28.73
C ALA A 282 -1.28 5.52 -28.50
N ALA A 283 -1.62 6.11 -27.34
CA ALA A 283 -2.98 6.58 -27.10
C ALA A 283 -3.38 7.72 -28.05
N ARG A 284 -2.44 8.60 -28.42
CA ARG A 284 -2.69 9.71 -29.36
C ARG A 284 -2.76 9.28 -30.82
N SER A 285 -2.20 8.13 -31.18
CA SER A 285 -2.25 7.65 -32.57
C SER A 285 -3.65 7.18 -32.97
N ASN A 286 -4.53 6.87 -32.00
CA ASN A 286 -5.83 6.23 -32.22
C ASN A 286 -5.75 4.91 -33.01
N ASP A 287 -4.56 4.30 -33.11
CA ASP A 287 -4.36 3.00 -33.75
C ASP A 287 -4.43 1.89 -32.70
N GLU A 288 -5.46 1.05 -32.81
CA GLU A 288 -5.71 -0.06 -31.87
C GLU A 288 -4.56 -1.07 -31.85
N ASN A 289 -3.90 -1.31 -32.99
CA ASN A 289 -2.76 -2.23 -33.06
C ASN A 289 -1.55 -1.67 -32.31
N SER A 290 -1.23 -0.39 -32.50
CA SER A 290 -0.19 0.32 -31.75
C SER A 290 -0.48 0.33 -30.25
N MET A 291 -1.71 0.65 -29.84
CA MET A 291 -2.12 0.61 -28.43
C MET A 291 -1.96 -0.78 -27.82
N LYS A 292 -2.40 -1.83 -28.52
CA LYS A 292 -2.26 -3.21 -28.07
C LYS A 292 -0.80 -3.66 -27.97
N ALA A 293 0.04 -3.29 -28.92
CA ALA A 293 1.46 -3.61 -28.90
C ALA A 293 2.16 -2.98 -27.68
N VAL A 294 1.92 -1.68 -27.44
CA VAL A 294 2.49 -0.97 -26.28
C VAL A 294 1.92 -1.50 -24.96
N TYR A 295 0.62 -1.81 -24.91
CA TYR A 295 0.01 -2.45 -23.73
C TYR A 295 0.77 -3.71 -23.32
N TRP A 296 0.98 -4.63 -24.26
CA TRP A 296 1.69 -5.89 -23.96
C TRP A 296 3.16 -5.65 -23.58
N GLU A 297 3.85 -4.69 -24.21
CA GLU A 297 5.22 -4.34 -23.82
C GLU A 297 5.31 -3.85 -22.36
N VAL A 298 4.31 -3.07 -21.93
CA VAL A 298 4.31 -2.43 -20.60
C VAL A 298 3.78 -3.35 -19.52
N ILE A 299 2.69 -4.09 -19.77
CA ILE A 299 2.02 -4.89 -18.76
C ILE A 299 2.99 -5.90 -18.14
N TYR A 300 3.78 -6.61 -18.96
CA TYR A 300 4.75 -7.60 -18.45
C TYR A 300 5.87 -6.98 -17.58
N LYS A 301 6.23 -5.71 -17.79
CA LYS A 301 7.20 -5.00 -16.94
C LYS A 301 6.65 -4.73 -15.55
N LEU A 302 5.33 -4.67 -15.38
CA LEU A 302 4.64 -4.51 -14.10
C LEU A 302 4.50 -5.84 -13.32
N HIS A 303 4.72 -7.00 -13.96
CA HIS A 303 4.56 -8.35 -13.37
C HIS A 303 5.78 -8.75 -12.52
N ILE A 304 6.10 -8.03 -11.45
CA ILE A 304 7.36 -8.24 -10.73
C ILE A 304 7.28 -9.39 -9.71
N PHE A 305 6.13 -9.60 -9.08
CA PHE A 305 5.96 -10.58 -7.98
C PHE A 305 5.13 -11.81 -8.37
N GLY A 306 5.08 -12.18 -9.65
CA GLY A 306 4.17 -13.24 -10.13
C GLY A 306 2.68 -12.85 -10.07
N LEU A 307 2.39 -11.58 -9.74
CA LEU A 307 1.05 -11.01 -9.70
C LEU A 307 0.78 -10.33 -11.05
N TRP A 308 -0.20 -10.83 -11.81
CA TRP A 308 -0.70 -10.16 -13.01
C TRP A 308 -1.40 -8.82 -12.62
N PRO A 309 -1.05 -7.66 -13.20
CA PRO A 309 -1.68 -6.35 -13.07
C PRO A 309 -3.03 -6.25 -13.79
N GLU A 310 -3.43 -7.26 -14.56
CA GLU A 310 -4.66 -7.27 -15.36
C GLU A 310 -5.94 -7.29 -14.51
N CYS A 311 -6.25 -6.17 -13.84
CA CYS A 311 -7.63 -5.80 -13.52
C CYS A 311 -7.77 -4.29 -13.26
N ASN A 312 -7.43 -3.51 -14.29
CA ASN A 312 -8.30 -2.41 -14.70
C ASN A 312 -8.09 -2.12 -16.20
N PRO A 313 -8.88 -2.72 -17.10
CA PRO A 313 -8.85 -2.42 -18.54
C PRO A 313 -9.50 -1.06 -18.89
N TYR A 314 -9.34 -0.04 -18.04
CA TYR A 314 -9.78 1.31 -18.33
C TYR A 314 -8.60 2.27 -18.18
N PHE A 315 -7.87 2.40 -19.29
CA PHE A 315 -7.14 3.62 -19.65
C PHE A 315 -8.04 4.44 -20.59
#